data_AF-A0A2E6GYV8-F1
#
_entry.id   AF-A0A2E6GYV8-F1
#
_cell.length_a   1.000
_cell.length_b   1.000
_cell.length_c   1.000
_cell.angle_alpha   90.00
_cell.angle_beta   90.00
_cell.angle_gamma   90.00
#
_symmetry.space_group_name_H-M   'P 1'
#
loop_
_entity.id
_entity.type
_entity.pdbx_description
1 polymer ?
#
loop_
_entity_poly.entity_id
_entity_poly.type
_entity_poly.pdbx_seq_one_letter_code
_entity_poly.pdbx_strand_id
1 'polypeptide(L)'
;MKVVSKQMDKLKETEKKIEQFSDILDSLEATEDKKKLLWKEIYENALIDRENASMLFTDAYKQMSGGMFEHATLGAVMTKYLERMGKSNEQILKLAELIAKAEEQRARVNPDDLFAQISGDGEK
;
A
#
# COMPACT_ATOMS: atom_id res chain seq x y z
N MET A 1 -17.35 17.46 18.64
CA MET A 1 -16.81 18.29 17.53
C MET A 1 -15.32 18.03 17.23
N LYS A 2 -14.39 18.11 18.19
CA LYS A 2 -12.94 17.88 17.93
C LYS A 2 -12.55 16.46 17.46
N VAL A 3 -13.20 15.41 17.97
CA VAL A 3 -12.91 14.01 17.58
C VAL A 3 -13.31 13.72 16.13
N VAL A 4 -14.50 14.19 15.73
CA VAL A 4 -15.00 14.08 14.36
C VAL A 4 -14.07 14.81 13.38
N SER A 5 -13.62 16.02 13.74
CA SER A 5 -12.64 16.78 12.94
C SER A 5 -11.36 15.96 12.70
N LYS A 6 -10.78 15.37 13.76
CA LYS A 6 -9.54 14.61 13.65
C LYS A 6 -9.69 13.34 12.80
N GLN A 7 -10.85 12.69 12.85
CA GLN A 7 -11.15 11.54 11.98
C GLN A 7 -11.29 11.96 10.52
N MET A 8 -11.94 13.09 10.26
CA MET A 8 -12.03 13.65 8.90
C MET A 8 -10.66 14.04 8.35
N ASP A 9 -9.77 14.59 9.17
CA ASP A 9 -8.41 14.96 8.74
C ASP A 9 -7.60 13.71 8.33
N LYS A 10 -7.71 12.62 9.09
CA LYS A 10 -7.06 11.34 8.75
C LYS A 10 -7.62 10.69 7.48
N LEU A 11 -8.93 10.80 7.26
CA LEU A 11 -9.55 10.32 6.02
C LEU A 11 -8.99 11.06 4.81
N LYS A 12 -8.92 12.41 4.88
CA LYS A 12 -8.31 13.24 3.84
C LYS A 12 -6.84 12.88 3.60
N GLU A 13 -6.07 12.61 4.65
CA GLU A 13 -4.68 12.16 4.50
C GLU A 13 -4.59 10.80 3.80
N THR A 14 -5.55 9.91 4.05
CA THR A 14 -5.60 8.58 3.43
C THR A 14 -5.96 8.69 1.95
N GLU A 15 -6.99 9.47 1.62
CA GLU A 15 -7.38 9.79 0.24
C GLU A 15 -6.21 10.40 -0.54
N LYS A 16 -5.51 11.38 0.06
CA LYS A 16 -4.33 11.99 -0.56
C LYS A 16 -3.22 10.97 -0.86
N LYS A 17 -2.98 10.01 0.05
CA LYS A 17 -1.99 8.96 -0.18
C LYS A 17 -2.40 8.03 -1.32
N ILE A 18 -3.68 7.72 -1.44
CA ILE A 18 -4.23 6.90 -2.52
C ILE A 18 -4.09 7.62 -3.87
N GLU A 19 -4.44 8.91 -3.92
CA GLU A 19 -4.29 9.76 -5.11
C GLU A 19 -2.83 9.84 -5.55
N GLN A 20 -1.91 10.16 -4.62
CA GLN A 20 -0.48 10.21 -4.92
C GLN A 20 0.06 8.87 -5.44
N PHE A 21 -0.43 7.76 -4.90
CA PHE A 21 -0.03 6.44 -5.40
C PHE A 21 -0.60 6.14 -6.78
N SER A 22 -1.83 6.57 -7.06
CA SER A 22 -2.43 6.49 -8.39
C SER A 22 -1.58 7.24 -9.42
N ASP A 23 -1.17 8.47 -9.12
CA ASP A 23 -0.34 9.29 -10.00
C ASP A 23 1.01 8.63 -10.29
N ILE A 24 1.65 8.05 -9.28
CA ILE A 24 2.89 7.29 -9.44
C ILE A 24 2.69 6.11 -10.40
N LEU A 25 1.62 5.34 -10.22
CA LEU A 25 1.34 4.19 -11.09
C LEU A 25 0.99 4.59 -12.52
N ASP A 26 0.30 5.72 -12.70
CA ASP A 26 -0.07 6.21 -14.02
C ASP A 26 1.17 6.68 -14.79
N SER A 27 2.20 7.17 -14.11
CA SER A 27 3.51 7.49 -14.71
C SER A 27 4.28 6.27 -15.24
N LEU A 28 3.88 5.03 -14.89
CA LEU A 28 4.50 3.81 -15.38
C LEU A 28 4.01 3.47 -16.80
N GLU A 29 4.58 4.09 -17.83
CA GLU A 29 4.14 3.97 -19.24
C GLU A 29 4.06 2.52 -19.77
N ALA A 30 4.89 1.61 -19.24
CA ALA A 30 5.05 0.24 -19.76
C ALA A 30 4.30 -0.85 -18.96
N THR A 31 3.50 -0.47 -17.94
CA THR A 31 2.73 -1.44 -17.15
C THR A 31 1.30 -1.55 -17.68
N GLU A 32 0.81 -2.79 -17.86
CA GLU A 32 -0.59 -3.05 -18.24
C GLU A 32 -1.58 -2.37 -17.27
N ASP A 33 -2.60 -1.71 -17.82
CA ASP A 33 -3.63 -1.01 -17.03
C ASP A 33 -4.32 -1.91 -16.01
N LYS A 34 -4.51 -3.20 -16.34
CA LYS A 34 -5.08 -4.19 -15.41
C LYS A 34 -4.21 -4.42 -14.18
N LYS A 35 -2.87 -4.42 -14.33
CA LYS A 35 -1.94 -4.57 -13.20
C LYS A 35 -1.93 -3.31 -12.35
N LYS A 36 -1.93 -2.13 -12.97
CA LYS A 36 -2.04 -0.84 -12.27
C LYS A 36 -3.32 -0.77 -11.46
N LEU A 37 -4.47 -1.16 -12.04
CA LEU A 37 -5.76 -1.18 -11.33
C LEU A 37 -5.70 -2.06 -10.08
N LEU A 38 -5.22 -3.30 -10.22
CA LEU A 38 -5.06 -4.21 -9.08
C LEU A 38 -4.13 -3.66 -8.00
N TRP A 39 -3.02 -3.02 -8.41
CA TRP A 39 -2.11 -2.40 -7.46
C TRP A 39 -2.74 -1.23 -6.70
N LYS A 40 -3.54 -0.39 -7.37
CA LYS A 40 -4.33 0.68 -6.73
C LYS A 40 -5.29 0.07 -5.70
N GLU A 41 -6.06 -0.95 -6.07
CA GLU A 41 -7.00 -1.63 -5.17
C GLU A 41 -6.30 -2.26 -3.95
N ILE A 42 -5.13 -2.91 -4.15
CA ILE A 42 -4.37 -3.51 -3.04
C ILE A 42 -3.88 -2.43 -2.08
N TYR A 43 -3.36 -1.32 -2.60
CA TYR A 43 -2.85 -0.22 -1.78
C TYR A 43 -3.97 0.47 -0.99
N GLU A 44 -5.09 0.77 -1.65
CA GLU A 44 -6.28 1.34 -1.02
C GLU A 44 -6.79 0.44 0.11
N ASN A 45 -6.99 -0.85 -0.17
CA ASN A 45 -7.42 -1.82 0.85
C ASN A 45 -6.47 -1.86 2.04
N ALA A 46 -5.15 -1.90 1.80
CA ALA A 46 -4.16 -1.93 2.86
C ALA A 46 -4.22 -0.67 3.74
N LEU A 47 -4.42 0.52 3.16
CA LEU A 47 -4.56 1.76 3.92
C LEU A 47 -5.85 1.82 4.73
N ILE A 48 -6.98 1.44 4.12
CA ILE A 48 -8.29 1.43 4.79
C ILE A 48 -8.30 0.44 5.96
N ASP A 49 -7.82 -0.79 5.75
CA ASP A 49 -7.74 -1.81 6.81
C ASP A 49 -6.85 -1.36 7.97
N ARG A 50 -5.72 -0.72 7.66
CA ARG A 50 -4.80 -0.20 8.68
C ARG A 50 -5.44 0.90 9.51
N GLU A 51 -6.15 1.84 8.88
CA GLU A 51 -6.83 2.92 9.63
C GLU A 51 -8.01 2.37 10.44
N ASN A 52 -8.79 1.44 9.90
CA ASN A 52 -9.87 0.77 10.63
C ASN A 52 -9.35 0.05 11.88
N ALA A 53 -8.26 -0.72 11.75
CA ALA A 53 -7.63 -1.39 12.88
C ALA A 53 -7.05 -0.39 13.89
N SER A 54 -6.45 0.71 13.42
CA SER A 54 -5.95 1.80 14.27
C SER A 54 -7.06 2.49 15.08
N MET A 55 -8.23 2.72 14.46
CA MET A 55 -9.40 3.28 15.13
C MET A 55 -9.91 2.34 16.23
N LEU A 56 -10.10 1.05 15.90
CA LEU A 56 -10.57 0.05 16.87
C LEU A 56 -9.56 -0.17 18.00
N PHE A 57 -8.26 -0.18 17.70
CA PHE A 57 -7.20 -0.23 18.70
C PHE A 57 -7.28 0.98 19.64
N THR A 58 -7.41 2.18 19.09
CA THR A 58 -7.49 3.40 19.90
C THR A 58 -8.71 3.39 20.80
N ASP A 59 -9.84 2.88 20.32
CA ASP A 59 -11.05 2.73 21.13
C ASP A 59 -10.88 1.72 22.26
N ALA A 60 -10.40 0.50 21.95
CA ALA A 60 -10.12 -0.53 22.94
C ALA A 60 -9.08 -0.05 23.98
N TYR A 61 -8.05 0.67 23.55
CA TYR A 61 -7.02 1.22 24.42
C TYR A 61 -7.60 2.25 25.41
N LYS A 62 -8.52 3.12 24.97
CA LYS A 62 -9.20 4.08 25.87
C LYS A 62 -10.08 3.41 26.91
N GLN A 63 -10.63 2.24 26.59
CA GLN A 63 -11.43 1.44 27.52
C GLN A 63 -10.56 0.66 28.52
N MET A 64 -9.25 0.55 28.29
CA MET A 64 -8.35 -0.13 29.21
C MET A 64 -8.06 0.74 30.44
N SER A 65 -8.71 0.42 31.55
CA SER A 65 -8.55 1.09 32.85
C SER A 65 -7.25 0.65 33.59
N GLY A 66 -6.50 -0.31 33.04
CA GLY A 66 -5.27 -0.87 33.63
C GLY A 66 -5.50 -2.04 34.60
N GLY A 67 -6.74 -2.47 34.80
CA GLY A 67 -7.09 -3.62 35.63
C GLY A 67 -6.73 -4.96 34.98
N MET A 68 -6.52 -5.99 35.81
CA MET A 68 -6.23 -7.36 35.35
C MET A 68 -7.34 -7.93 34.45
N PHE A 69 -8.59 -7.55 34.71
CA PHE A 69 -9.75 -8.00 33.94
C PHE A 69 -9.74 -7.42 32.51
N GLU A 70 -9.52 -6.12 32.38
CA GLU A 70 -9.42 -5.42 31.10
C GLU A 70 -8.21 -5.90 30.31
N HIS A 71 -7.08 -6.13 30.97
CA HIS A 71 -5.92 -6.73 30.32
C HIS A 71 -6.23 -8.13 29.74
N ALA A 72 -6.93 -8.98 30.49
CA ALA A 72 -7.30 -10.32 30.05
C ALA A 72 -8.31 -10.32 28.88
N THR A 73 -9.22 -9.34 28.84
CA THR A 73 -10.31 -9.29 27.85
C THR A 73 -9.99 -8.44 26.62
N LEU A 74 -9.40 -7.25 26.79
CA LEU A 74 -9.06 -6.32 25.71
C LEU A 74 -7.64 -6.56 25.16
N GLY A 75 -6.70 -7.07 25.96
CA GLY A 75 -5.31 -7.26 25.54
C GLY A 75 -5.17 -8.13 24.28
N ALA A 76 -5.88 -9.26 24.24
CA ALA A 76 -5.90 -10.15 23.09
C ALA A 76 -6.57 -9.50 21.86
N VAL A 77 -7.59 -8.66 22.05
CA VAL A 77 -8.28 -7.94 20.98
C VAL A 77 -7.37 -6.88 20.36
N MET A 78 -6.70 -6.08 21.19
CA MET A 78 -5.73 -5.08 20.73
C MET A 78 -4.56 -5.70 19.97
N THR A 79 -4.09 -6.88 20.41
CA THR A 79 -3.06 -7.63 19.68
C THR A 79 -3.51 -7.95 18.25
N LYS A 80 -4.75 -8.42 18.06
CA LYS A 80 -5.30 -8.69 16.71
C LYS A 80 -5.36 -7.43 15.83
N TYR A 81 -5.65 -6.27 16.40
CA TYR A 81 -5.62 -5.01 15.65
C TYR A 81 -4.19 -4.61 15.25
N LEU A 82 -3.21 -4.80 16.14
CA LEU A 82 -1.79 -4.60 15.83
C LEU A 82 -1.30 -5.55 14.73
N GLU A 83 -1.66 -6.84 14.81
CA GLU A 83 -1.35 -7.82 13.77
C GLU A 83 -2.00 -7.46 12.43
N ARG A 84 -3.24 -6.96 12.43
CA ARG A 84 -3.89 -6.49 11.19
C ARG A 84 -3.15 -5.31 10.58
N MET A 85 -2.76 -4.32 11.38
CA MET A 85 -1.95 -3.20 10.92
C MET A 85 -0.58 -3.66 10.38
N GLY A 86 0.04 -4.65 11.03
CA GLY A 86 1.26 -5.30 10.56
C GLY A 86 1.08 -5.95 9.19
N LYS A 87 0.01 -6.72 8.99
CA LYS A 87 -0.32 -7.34 7.69
C LYS A 87 -0.54 -6.31 6.58
N SER A 88 -1.18 -5.18 6.88
CA SER A 88 -1.33 -4.09 5.92
C SER A 88 0.03 -3.52 5.50
N ASN A 89 0.99 -3.39 6.43
CA ASN A 89 2.34 -2.96 6.09
C ASN A 89 3.08 -4.01 5.22
N GLU A 90 2.93 -5.30 5.51
CA GLU A 90 3.48 -6.38 4.68
C GLU A 90 2.91 -6.37 3.26
N GLN A 91 1.61 -6.10 3.10
CA GLN A 91 0.98 -5.95 1.78
C GLN A 91 1.57 -4.78 1.00
N ILE A 92 1.80 -3.63 1.65
CA ILE A 92 2.40 -2.45 1.01
C ILE A 92 3.85 -2.74 0.60
N LEU A 93 4.63 -3.41 1.45
CA LEU A 93 6.01 -3.81 1.12
C LEU A 93 6.05 -4.76 -0.09
N LYS A 94 5.19 -5.78 -0.08
CA LYS A 94 5.08 -6.72 -1.19
C LYS A 94 4.65 -6.04 -2.48
N LEU A 95 3.77 -5.03 -2.40
CA LEU A 95 3.37 -4.23 -3.54
C LEU A 95 4.56 -3.43 -4.10
N ALA A 96 5.36 -2.80 -3.24
CA ALA A 96 6.57 -2.09 -3.65
C ALA A 96 7.57 -3.02 -4.36
N GLU A 97 7.76 -4.24 -3.84
CA GLU A 97 8.61 -5.25 -4.49
C GLU A 97 8.08 -5.67 -5.87
N LEU A 98 6.76 -5.81 -6.04
CA LEU A 98 6.15 -6.16 -7.33
C LEU A 98 6.33 -5.05 -8.36
N ILE A 99 6.17 -3.80 -7.94
CA ILE A 99 6.38 -2.63 -8.80
C ILE A 99 7.85 -2.55 -9.22
N ALA A 100 8.78 -2.65 -8.28
CA ALA A 100 10.22 -2.62 -8.58
C ALA A 100 10.62 -3.72 -9.56
N LYS A 101 10.10 -4.95 -9.39
CA LYS A 101 10.34 -6.06 -10.33
C LYS A 101 9.79 -5.78 -11.72
N ALA A 102 8.63 -5.14 -11.84
CA ALA A 102 8.08 -4.78 -13.13
C ALA A 102 8.94 -3.72 -13.85
N GLU A 103 9.48 -2.75 -13.10
CA GLU A 103 10.41 -1.76 -13.63
C GLU A 103 11.76 -2.37 -14.04
N GLU A 104 12.30 -3.32 -13.27
CA GLU A 104 13.53 -4.05 -13.60
C GLU A 104 13.38 -4.91 -14.86
N GLN A 105 12.24 -5.60 -15.02
CA GLN A 105 11.95 -6.39 -16.22
C GLN A 105 11.94 -5.51 -17.49
N ARG A 106 11.51 -4.25 -17.36
CA ARG A 106 11.60 -3.27 -18.45
C ARG A 106 13.05 -2.87 -18.76
N ALA A 107 13.89 -2.70 -17.73
CA ALA A 107 15.28 -2.28 -17.92
C ALA A 107 16.16 -3.35 -18.61
N ARG A 108 15.72 -4.63 -18.59
CA ARG A 108 16.35 -5.70 -19.38
C ARG A 108 16.00 -5.52 -20.85
N VAL A 109 16.79 -4.71 -21.56
CA VAL A 109 16.76 -4.63 -23.02
C VAL A 109 17.10 -6.01 -23.60
N ASN A 110 16.27 -6.49 -24.53
CA ASN A 110 16.52 -7.74 -25.24
C ASN A 110 17.77 -7.59 -26.13
N PRO A 111 18.83 -8.40 -25.95
CA PRO A 111 20.05 -8.33 -26.75
C PRO A 111 19.77 -8.46 -28.26
N ASP A 112 18.77 -9.25 -28.63
CA ASP A 112 18.41 -9.48 -30.03
C ASP A 112 17.78 -8.22 -30.67
N ASP A 113 17.00 -7.45 -29.90
CA ASP A 113 16.43 -6.17 -30.34
C ASP A 113 17.53 -5.11 -30.49
N LEU A 114 18.56 -5.17 -29.64
CA LEU A 114 19.73 -4.30 -29.70
C LEU A 114 20.62 -4.63 -30.92
N PHE A 115 20.80 -5.91 -31.22
CA PHE A 115 21.53 -6.37 -32.41
C PHE A 115 20.79 -6.03 -33.71
N ALA A 116 19.46 -6.14 -33.73
CA ALA A 116 18.64 -5.78 -34.88
C ALA A 116 18.75 -4.27 -35.21
N GLN A 117 18.78 -3.41 -34.18
CA GLN A 117 18.96 -1.96 -34.35
C GLN A 117 20.36 -1.58 -34.87
N ILE A 118 21.40 -2.31 -34.46
CA ILE A 118 22.78 -2.06 -34.93
C ILE A 118 22.98 -2.57 -36.36
N SER A 119 22.32 -3.67 -36.73
CA SER A 119 22.51 -4.33 -38.04
C SER A 119 21.71 -3.67 -39.18
N GLY A 120 20.73 -2.81 -38.88
CA GLY A 120 19.88 -2.15 -39.86
C GLY A 120 20.46 -0.89 -40.53
N ASP A 121 21.60 -0.38 -40.05
CA ASP A 121 22.22 0.88 -40.53
C ASP A 121 23.45 0.66 -41.45
N GLY A 122 23.70 -0.58 -41.87
CA GLY A 122 24.88 -0.97 -42.67
C GLY A 122 24.69 -1.09 -44.18
N GLU A 123 23.47 -0.91 -44.71
CA GLU A 123 23.20 -0.96 -46.16
C GLU A 123 22.90 0.43 -46.73
N LYS A 124 23.96 1.21 -46.95
CA LYS A 124 24.01 2.27 -47.96
C LYS A 124 25.33 2.24 -48.70
#